data_AF-A0A699UJM5-F1
#
_entry.id   AF-A0A699UJM5-F1
#
_cell.length_a   1.000
_cell.length_b   1.000
_cell.length_c   1.000
_cell.angle_alpha   90.00
_cell.angle_beta   90.00
_cell.angle_gamma   90.00
#
_symmetry.space_group_name_H-M   'P 1'
#
loop_
_entity.id
_entity.type
_entity.pdbx_description
1 polymer ?
#
loop_
_entity_poly.entity_id
_entity_poly.type
_entity_poly.pdbx_seq_one_letter_code
_entity_poly.pdbx_strand_id
1 'polypeptide(L)'
;GNATRLSIISCTKTEKYVKKGFPIFLAQITTKEVEDKSKEKRLEDVPIFRDFPEVFPEDLSGLPLIRPVEFQIDLVPGAAPLKELSDKGFIKPSSSPWGAPVLFVKKKDGSY
;
A
#
# COMPACT_ATOMS: atom_id res chain seq x y z
N GLY A 1 29.60 -20.83 13.47
CA GLY A 1 29.11 -19.57 14.05
C GLY A 1 27.60 -19.65 14.16
N ASN A 2 27.05 -19.43 15.35
CA ASN A 2 25.62 -19.49 15.64
C ASN A 2 24.93 -18.20 15.14
N ALA A 3 24.43 -18.22 13.90
CA ALA A 3 23.64 -17.12 13.37
C ALA A 3 22.39 -16.90 14.25
N THR A 4 22.32 -15.77 14.94
CA THR A 4 21.18 -15.40 15.77
C THR A 4 19.98 -15.13 14.85
N ARG A 5 18.98 -16.01 14.85
CA ARG A 5 17.73 -15.78 14.11
C ARG A 5 17.00 -14.61 14.77
N LEU A 6 16.98 -13.45 14.12
CA LEU A 6 16.14 -12.33 14.54
C LEU A 6 14.68 -12.78 14.54
N SER A 7 13.99 -12.64 15.66
CA SER A 7 12.56 -12.95 15.74
C SER A 7 11.76 -11.74 15.23
N ILE A 8 11.10 -11.89 14.08
CA ILE A 8 10.14 -10.90 13.58
C ILE A 8 8.88 -10.96 14.45
N ILE A 9 8.37 -9.82 14.89
CA ILE A 9 7.12 -9.71 15.66
C ILE A 9 6.09 -8.88 14.92
N SER A 10 4.80 -9.12 15.18
CA SER A 10 3.71 -8.32 14.60
C SER A 10 3.60 -6.93 15.25
N CYS A 11 2.95 -5.99 14.56
CA CYS A 11 2.65 -4.66 15.09
C CYS A 11 1.79 -4.73 16.37
N THR A 12 0.74 -5.56 16.41
CA THR A 12 -0.09 -5.77 17.62
C THR A 12 0.71 -6.30 18.80
N LYS A 13 1.72 -7.14 18.56
CA LYS A 13 2.59 -7.65 19.64
C LYS A 13 3.54 -6.56 20.14
N THR A 14 4.03 -5.73 19.23
CA THR A 14 4.83 -4.54 19.56
C THR A 14 4.02 -3.57 20.42
N GLU A 15 2.77 -3.28 20.05
CA GLU A 15 1.87 -2.42 20.83
C GLU A 15 1.63 -2.94 22.26
N LYS A 16 1.47 -4.26 22.43
CA LYS A 16 1.38 -4.88 23.77
C LYS A 16 2.63 -4.67 24.60
N TYR A 17 3.81 -4.70 23.99
CA TYR A 17 5.07 -4.45 24.71
C TYR A 17 5.23 -2.98 25.10
N VAL A 18 4.83 -2.04 24.23
CA VAL A 18 4.75 -0.61 24.58
C VAL A 18 3.84 -0.40 25.80
N LYS A 19 2.62 -0.96 25.78
CA LYS A 19 1.65 -0.82 26.89
C LYS A 19 2.15 -1.41 28.22
N LYS A 20 3.04 -2.40 28.17
CA LYS A 20 3.68 -2.98 29.36
C LYS A 20 4.91 -2.21 29.84
N GLY A 21 5.27 -1.10 29.18
CA GLY A 21 6.39 -0.25 29.57
C GLY A 21 7.76 -0.78 29.14
N PHE A 22 7.83 -1.71 28.19
CA PHE A 22 9.12 -2.16 27.67
C PHE A 22 9.77 -1.06 26.80
N PRO A 23 11.09 -0.83 26.94
CA PRO A 23 11.81 0.07 26.05
C PRO A 23 11.89 -0.53 24.64
N ILE A 24 11.52 0.26 23.64
CA ILE A 24 11.56 -0.14 22.22
C ILE A 24 12.50 0.80 21.48
N PHE A 25 13.38 0.24 20.66
CA PHE A 25 14.32 0.97 19.82
C PHE A 25 13.96 0.75 18.36
N LEU A 26 13.96 1.83 17.58
CA LEU A 26 13.83 1.77 16.12
C LEU A 26 15.23 1.84 15.51
N ALA A 27 15.62 0.79 14.77
CA ALA A 27 16.86 0.76 14.02
C ALA A 27 16.55 0.89 12.52
N GLN A 28 17.19 1.84 11.86
CA GLN A 28 17.16 1.98 10.41
C GLN A 28 18.40 1.31 9.84
N ILE A 29 18.21 0.31 8.97
CA ILE A 29 19.31 -0.33 8.24
C ILE A 29 19.46 0.42 6.91
N THR A 30 20.55 1.16 6.76
CA THR A 30 20.96 1.77 5.48
C THR A 30 22.12 0.97 4.92
N THR A 31 21.93 0.33 3.77
CA THR A 31 23.05 -0.23 3.01
C THR A 31 23.85 0.93 2.41
N LYS A 32 25.14 1.02 2.73
CA LYS A 32 26.04 1.86 1.94
C LYS A 32 26.23 1.14 0.62
N GLU A 33 25.59 1.63 -0.43
CA GLU A 33 25.85 1.19 -1.79
C GLU A 33 27.35 1.41 -2.07
N VAL A 34 28.11 0.33 -2.11
CA VAL A 34 29.31 0.32 -2.94
C VAL A 34 28.76 0.21 -4.34
N GLU A 35 28.95 1.25 -5.16
CA GLU A 35 28.50 1.29 -6.55
C GLU A 35 29.08 0.09 -7.34
N ASP A 36 28.38 -1.05 -7.32
CA ASP A 36 28.49 -2.04 -8.37
C ASP A 36 27.32 -1.82 -9.32
N LYS A 37 27.54 -0.90 -10.28
CA LYS A 37 26.59 -0.43 -11.30
C LYS A 37 26.14 -1.51 -12.29
N SER A 38 26.30 -2.80 -11.98
CA SER A 38 25.99 -3.87 -12.91
C SER A 38 25.10 -4.95 -12.28
N LYS A 39 23.82 -4.94 -12.67
CA LYS A 39 22.80 -6.02 -12.55
C LYS A 39 21.74 -5.91 -11.46
N GLU A 40 21.37 -4.72 -11.00
CA GLU A 40 20.04 -4.57 -10.40
C GLU A 40 19.03 -4.32 -11.54
N LYS A 41 18.03 -5.21 -11.68
CA LYS A 41 16.92 -4.97 -12.62
C LYS A 41 16.26 -3.68 -12.19
N ARG A 42 16.37 -2.64 -13.01
CA ARG A 42 15.83 -1.34 -12.64
C ARG A 42 14.32 -1.35 -12.89
N LEU A 43 13.59 -0.56 -12.13
CA LEU A 43 12.13 -0.49 -12.28
C LEU A 43 11.75 -0.02 -13.70
N GLU A 44 12.62 0.78 -14.29
CA GLU A 44 12.57 1.26 -15.67
C GLU A 44 12.66 0.15 -16.74
N ASP A 45 13.06 -1.07 -16.38
CA ASP A 45 13.01 -2.23 -17.29
C ASP A 45 11.60 -2.81 -17.45
N VAL A 46 10.66 -2.41 -16.58
CA VAL A 46 9.25 -2.81 -16.65
C VAL A 46 8.51 -1.87 -17.61
N PRO A 47 7.85 -2.38 -18.68
CA PRO A 47 7.21 -1.54 -19.71
C PRO A 47 6.26 -0.48 -19.15
N ILE A 48 5.49 -0.85 -18.12
CA ILE A 48 4.51 0.04 -17.46
C ILE A 48 5.18 1.28 -16.85
N PHE A 49 6.39 1.15 -16.30
CA PHE A 49 7.09 2.27 -15.67
C PHE A 49 7.70 3.22 -16.70
N ARG A 50 8.09 2.71 -17.88
CA ARG A 50 8.59 3.52 -19.00
C ARG A 50 7.51 4.40 -19.62
N ASP A 51 6.27 3.91 -19.67
CA ASP A 51 5.17 4.60 -20.30
C ASP A 51 4.61 5.75 -19.42
N PHE A 52 4.90 5.72 -18.11
CA PHE A 52 4.38 6.69 -17.13
C PHE A 52 5.44 7.18 -16.13
N PRO A 53 6.53 7.84 -16.59
CA PRO A 53 7.62 8.29 -15.71
C PRO A 53 7.17 9.38 -14.72
N GLU A 54 6.12 10.15 -15.05
CA GLU A 54 5.55 11.18 -14.16
C GLU A 54 4.75 10.58 -12.98
N VAL A 55 4.21 9.36 -13.15
CA VAL A 55 3.39 8.69 -12.12
C VAL A 55 4.26 7.97 -11.09
N PHE A 56 5.49 7.61 -11.47
CA PHE A 56 6.43 6.86 -10.64
C PHE A 56 7.82 7.51 -10.66
N PRO A 57 7.99 8.72 -10.10
CA PRO A 57 9.29 9.35 -10.00
C PRO A 57 10.24 8.48 -9.14
N GLU A 58 11.52 8.39 -9.53
CA GLU A 58 12.55 7.67 -8.74
C GLU A 58 12.66 8.17 -7.29
N ASP A 59 12.27 9.42 -7.03
CA ASP A 59 12.36 10.07 -5.73
C ASP A 59 10.96 10.18 -5.10
N LEU A 60 10.66 9.34 -4.10
CA LEU A 60 9.39 9.39 -3.36
C LEU A 60 9.41 10.56 -2.37
N SER A 61 9.15 11.77 -2.86
CA SER A 61 9.23 13.04 -2.13
C SER A 61 8.14 13.27 -1.05
N GLY A 62 7.55 12.20 -0.52
CA GLY A 62 6.61 12.23 0.61
C GLY A 62 5.19 11.80 0.27
N LEU A 63 4.32 11.83 1.28
CA LEU A 63 2.88 11.59 1.14
C LEU A 63 2.32 12.56 0.07
N PRO A 64 1.51 12.08 -0.90
CA PRO A 64 0.99 12.96 -1.95
C PRO A 64 0.27 14.14 -1.32
N LEU A 65 0.44 15.30 -1.96
CA LEU A 65 -0.21 16.55 -1.55
C LEU A 65 -1.70 16.29 -1.28
N ILE A 66 -2.22 16.83 -0.18
CA ILE A 66 -3.66 16.81 0.10
C ILE A 66 -4.38 17.34 -1.14
N ARG A 67 -5.10 16.46 -1.83
CA ARG A 67 -5.84 16.84 -3.02
C ARG A 67 -6.90 17.87 -2.61
N PRO A 68 -7.06 19.00 -3.32
CA PRO A 68 -8.02 20.05 -2.97
C PRO A 68 -9.49 19.60 -3.10
N VAL A 69 -9.72 18.41 -3.65
CA VAL A 69 -11.05 17.79 -3.79
C VAL A 69 -11.11 16.54 -2.90
N GLU A 70 -12.11 16.52 -2.03
CA GLU A 70 -12.56 15.30 -1.37
C GLU A 70 -13.17 14.35 -2.41
N PHE A 71 -12.67 13.12 -2.47
CA PHE A 71 -13.27 12.09 -3.30
C PHE A 71 -14.49 11.52 -2.57
N GLN A 72 -15.68 11.91 -3.02
CA GLN A 72 -16.91 11.26 -2.61
C GLN A 72 -17.09 9.99 -3.44
N ILE A 73 -17.13 8.84 -2.77
CA ILE A 73 -17.51 7.58 -3.42
C ILE A 73 -19.03 7.43 -3.24
N ASP A 74 -19.76 8.00 -4.19
CA ASP A 74 -21.21 7.78 -4.28
C ASP A 74 -21.48 6.41 -4.89
N LEU A 75 -22.29 5.62 -4.20
CA LEU A 75 -22.74 4.33 -4.71
C LEU A 75 -23.87 4.55 -5.70
N VAL A 76 -23.60 4.36 -6.99
CA VAL A 76 -24.65 4.40 -8.01
C VAL A 76 -25.59 3.20 -7.82
N PRO A 77 -26.92 3.40 -7.72
CA PRO A 77 -27.88 2.32 -7.62
C PRO A 77 -27.90 1.53 -8.93
N GLY A 78 -27.10 0.45 -8.99
CA GLY A 78 -26.92 -0.36 -10.20
C GLY A 78 -25.59 -1.12 -10.26
N ALA A 79 -24.58 -0.69 -9.49
CA ALA A 79 -23.36 -1.47 -9.29
C ALA A 79 -23.65 -2.64 -8.33
N ALA A 80 -24.16 -3.76 -8.87
CA ALA A 80 -24.60 -4.92 -8.08
C ALA A 80 -23.59 -5.38 -7.01
N PRO A 81 -22.27 -5.47 -7.30
CA PRO A 81 -21.29 -5.87 -6.29
C PRO A 81 -21.17 -4.86 -5.14
N LEU A 82 -21.25 -3.56 -5.44
CA LEU A 82 -21.11 -2.51 -4.42
C LEU A 82 -22.36 -2.38 -3.56
N LYS A 83 -23.54 -2.55 -4.15
CA LYS A 83 -24.80 -2.54 -3.40
C LYS A 83 -24.83 -3.66 -2.38
N GLU A 84 -24.47 -4.89 -2.76
CA GLU A 84 -24.43 -6.02 -1.83
C GLU A 84 -23.43 -5.81 -0.69
N LEU A 85 -22.24 -5.26 -0.98
CA LEU A 85 -21.25 -4.94 0.04
C LEU A 85 -21.72 -3.84 1.01
N SER A 86 -22.48 -2.86 0.51
CA SER A 86 -23.09 -1.81 1.33
C SER A 86 -24.23 -2.36 2.19
N ASP A 87 -25.13 -3.17 1.60
CA ASP A 87 -26.26 -3.79 2.31
C ASP A 87 -25.79 -4.73 3.43
N LYS A 88 -24.64 -5.40 3.24
CA LYS A 88 -23.97 -6.22 4.27
C LYS A 88 -23.15 -5.40 5.27
N GLY A 89 -23.03 -4.08 5.09
CA GLY A 89 -22.28 -3.19 5.99
C GLY A 89 -20.77 -3.29 5.89
N PHE A 90 -20.22 -3.92 4.84
CA PHE A 90 -18.78 -4.01 4.61
C PHE A 90 -18.18 -2.69 4.11
N ILE A 91 -18.98 -1.89 3.40
CA ILE A 91 -18.58 -0.56 2.90
C ILE A 91 -19.68 0.46 3.22
N LYS A 92 -19.29 1.73 3.25
CA LYS A 92 -20.20 2.87 3.40
C LYS A 92 -19.64 4.07 2.62
N PRO A 93 -20.48 5.05 2.24
CA PRO A 93 -19.99 6.31 1.74
C PRO A 93 -18.96 6.91 2.70
N SER A 94 -17.87 7.43 2.15
CA SER A 94 -16.78 8.01 2.93
C SER A 94 -16.13 9.15 2.16
N SER A 95 -15.55 10.08 2.91
CA SER A 95 -14.78 11.18 2.38
C SER A 95 -13.36 11.06 2.90
N SER A 96 -12.38 11.04 1.98
CA SER A 96 -10.98 10.79 2.31
C SER A 96 -10.07 11.50 1.30
N PRO A 97 -8.95 12.08 1.75
CA PRO A 97 -7.92 12.58 0.83
C PRO A 97 -7.21 11.42 0.08
N TRP A 98 -7.35 10.19 0.59
CA TRP A 98 -6.77 8.96 0.08
C TRP A 98 -7.81 8.11 -0.67
N GLY A 99 -7.45 7.60 -1.84
CA GLY A 99 -8.24 6.65 -2.60
C GLY A 99 -7.36 5.80 -3.49
N ALA A 100 -7.76 4.54 -3.71
CA ALA A 100 -7.08 3.62 -4.61
C ALA A 100 -8.04 3.25 -5.76
N PRO A 101 -7.54 3.12 -7.00
CA PRO A 101 -8.37 2.65 -8.11
C PRO A 101 -8.80 1.20 -7.83
N VAL A 102 -10.08 0.89 -8.11
CA VAL A 102 -10.64 -0.46 -7.99
C VAL A 102 -11.05 -0.93 -9.38
N LEU A 103 -10.64 -2.15 -9.75
CA LEU A 103 -11.03 -2.80 -10.99
C LEU A 103 -11.99 -3.94 -10.68
N PHE A 104 -13.16 -3.96 -11.32
CA PHE A 104 -14.05 -5.12 -11.30
C PHE A 104 -13.60 -6.12 -12.35
N VAL A 105 -13.21 -7.31 -11.91
CA VAL A 105 -12.76 -8.40 -12.79
C VAL A 105 -13.85 -9.45 -12.85
N LYS A 106 -14.34 -9.74 -14.06
CA LYS A 106 -15.29 -10.83 -14.28
C LYS A 106 -14.62 -12.17 -13.99
N LYS A 107 -15.20 -12.96 -13.09
CA LYS A 107 -14.79 -14.33 -12.78
C LYS A 107 -15.14 -15.26 -13.96
N LYS A 108 -14.46 -16.42 -14.02
CA LYS A 108 -14.64 -17.41 -15.09
C LYS A 108 -16.08 -17.97 -15.19
N ASP A 109 -16.79 -18.00 -14.07
CA ASP A 109 -18.20 -18.40 -13.96
C ASP A 109 -19.18 -17.33 -14.47
N GLY A 110 -18.67 -16.19 -14.91
CA GLY A 110 -19.46 -15.08 -15.43
C GLY A 110 -19.92 -14.08 -14.38
N SER A 111 -19.66 -14.33 -13.09
CA SER A 111 -19.94 -13.40 -12.00
C SER A 111 -18.87 -12.30 -11.89
N TYR A 112 -19.12 -11.27 -11.08
CA TYR A 112 -18.14 -10.23 -10.72
C TYR A 112 -17.64 -10.41 -9.27
#